data_AF-A0A4U7D6J0-F1
#
_entry.id   AF-A0A4U7D6J0-F1
#
_cell.length_a   1.000
_cell.length_b   1.000
_cell.length_c   1.000
_cell.angle_alpha   90.00
_cell.angle_beta   90.00
_cell.angle_gamma   90.00
#
_symmetry.space_group_name_H-M   'P 1'
#
loop_
_entity.id
_entity.type
_entity.pdbx_description
1 polymer ?
#
loop_
_entity_poly.entity_id
_entity_poly.type
_entity_poly.pdbx_seq_one_letter_code
_entity_poly.pdbx_strand_id
1 'polypeptide(L)'
;MEHAWFGKSEFRDGVSFDNATIREEALFTGATFTDRGDFEGARFGAHAEFSRTVFDSASFEHAHAAGTLDLGHVVCDRSLKMGAIE
;
A
#
# COMPACT_ATOMS: atom_id res chain seq x y z
N MET A 1 0.75 14.54 1.27
CA MET A 1 1.54 14.59 0.03
C MET A 1 0.56 14.62 -1.14
N GLU A 2 0.91 15.21 -2.28
CA GLU A 2 0.08 15.12 -3.49
C GLU A 2 0.30 13.75 -4.15
N HIS A 3 1.55 13.45 -4.48
CA HIS A 3 1.95 12.17 -5.06
C HIS A 3 2.97 11.44 -4.18
N ALA A 4 3.02 10.11 -4.31
CA ALA A 4 4.03 9.24 -3.74
C ALA A 4 4.37 8.14 -4.75
N TRP A 5 5.66 8.04 -5.14
CA TRP A 5 6.11 7.10 -6.17
C TRP A 5 7.17 6.15 -5.60
N PHE A 6 6.78 4.88 -5.46
CA PHE A 6 7.58 3.78 -4.94
C PHE A 6 7.58 2.57 -5.88
N GLY A 7 7.14 2.73 -7.14
CA GLY A 7 7.11 1.65 -8.12
C GLY A 7 8.48 0.97 -8.25
N LYS A 8 8.50 -0.37 -8.25
CA LYS A 8 9.70 -1.22 -8.30
C LYS A 8 10.72 -0.99 -7.17
N SER A 9 10.34 -0.29 -6.10
CA SER A 9 11.21 -0.11 -4.94
C SER A 9 11.27 -1.38 -4.11
N GLU A 10 12.39 -1.58 -3.41
CA GLU A 10 12.58 -2.69 -2.47
C GLU A 10 12.71 -2.13 -1.06
N PHE A 11 11.78 -2.50 -0.17
CA PHE A 11 11.80 -2.19 1.25
C PHE A 11 12.27 -3.42 2.01
N ARG A 12 13.48 -3.36 2.57
CA ARG A 12 14.13 -4.52 3.19
C ARG A 12 13.76 -4.75 4.65
N ASP A 13 13.47 -3.67 5.35
CA ASP A 13 13.03 -3.66 6.74
C ASP A 13 11.57 -3.25 6.81
N GLY A 14 10.95 -3.47 7.98
CA GLY A 14 9.59 -3.00 8.24
C GLY A 14 9.44 -1.49 7.97
N VAL A 15 8.42 -1.14 7.18
CA VAL A 15 8.10 0.24 6.80
C VAL A 15 6.64 0.54 7.12
N SER A 16 6.41 1.72 7.69
CA SER A 16 5.08 2.20 8.06
C SER A 16 4.71 3.43 7.23
N PHE A 17 3.52 3.36 6.64
CA PHE A 17 2.77 4.44 6.02
C PHE A 17 1.50 4.73 6.82
N ASP A 18 1.50 4.39 8.11
CA ASP A 18 0.30 4.51 8.94
C ASP A 18 -0.14 5.97 9.03
N ASN A 19 -1.45 6.19 8.86
CA ASN A 19 -2.09 7.50 8.83
C ASN A 19 -1.53 8.46 7.75
N ALA A 20 -0.74 7.96 6.79
CA ALA A 20 -0.26 8.77 5.67
C ALA A 20 -1.45 9.24 4.84
N THR A 21 -1.38 10.49 4.36
CA THR A 21 -2.38 11.05 3.44
C THR A 21 -1.72 11.42 2.12
N ILE A 22 -2.11 10.70 1.06
CA ILE A 22 -1.66 10.91 -0.32
C ILE A 22 -2.89 11.31 -1.14
N ARG A 23 -2.92 12.56 -1.62
CA ARG A 23 -4.16 13.19 -2.14
C ARG A 23 -4.46 12.85 -3.59
N GLU A 24 -3.46 12.57 -4.40
CA GLU A 24 -3.63 12.30 -5.82
C GLU A 24 -3.22 10.88 -6.15
N GLU A 25 -1.93 10.61 -6.31
CA GLU A 25 -1.42 9.33 -6.79
C GLU A 25 -0.46 8.67 -5.81
N ALA A 26 -0.74 7.42 -5.45
CA ALA A 26 0.16 6.55 -4.69
C ALA A 26 0.56 5.34 -5.55
N LEU A 27 1.78 5.33 -6.09
CA LEU A 27 2.23 4.29 -7.02
C LEU A 27 3.24 3.37 -6.35
N PHE A 28 2.81 2.15 -6.04
CA PHE A 28 3.63 1.06 -5.52
C PHE A 28 3.81 -0.06 -6.56
N THR A 29 3.45 0.16 -7.82
CA THR A 29 3.49 -0.85 -8.89
C THR A 29 4.80 -1.65 -8.92
N GLY A 30 4.71 -2.96 -8.70
CA GLY A 30 5.87 -3.86 -8.71
C GLY A 30 6.85 -3.68 -7.54
N ALA A 31 6.47 -2.96 -6.48
CA ALA A 31 7.29 -2.83 -5.29
C ALA A 31 7.41 -4.18 -4.55
N THR A 32 8.46 -4.32 -3.75
CA THR A 32 8.70 -5.51 -2.93
C THR A 32 8.98 -5.10 -1.49
N PHE A 33 8.23 -5.66 -0.57
CA PHE A 33 8.40 -5.49 0.88
C PHE A 33 8.82 -6.84 1.44
N THR A 34 10.10 -6.98 1.80
CA THR A 34 10.64 -8.26 2.31
C THR A 34 10.38 -8.47 3.81
N ASP A 35 9.84 -7.45 4.46
CA ASP A 35 9.31 -7.48 5.82
C ASP A 35 7.94 -6.76 5.82
N ARG A 36 7.45 -6.36 6.99
CA ARG A 36 6.14 -5.75 7.20
C ARG A 36 5.99 -4.39 6.50
N GLY A 37 4.96 -4.26 5.66
CA GLY A 37 4.48 -2.98 5.13
C GLY A 37 3.14 -2.58 5.77
N ASP A 38 3.15 -1.60 6.67
CA ASP A 38 1.92 -1.14 7.35
C ASP A 38 1.34 0.11 6.67
N PHE A 39 0.02 0.09 6.41
CA PHE A 39 -0.78 1.16 5.82
C PHE A 39 -2.03 1.42 6.67
N GLU A 40 -1.94 1.23 7.98
CA GLU A 40 -3.07 1.35 8.88
C GLU A 40 -3.57 2.80 8.93
N GLY A 41 -4.87 3.01 8.69
CA GLY A 41 -5.42 4.37 8.65
C GLY A 41 -4.95 5.23 7.47
N ALA A 42 -4.18 4.67 6.53
CA ALA A 42 -3.67 5.42 5.38
C ALA A 42 -4.83 5.90 4.49
N ARG A 43 -4.73 7.13 3.99
CA ARG A 43 -5.73 7.75 3.13
C ARG A 43 -5.15 7.92 1.73
N PHE A 44 -5.68 7.14 0.80
CA PHE A 44 -5.41 7.22 -0.62
C PHE A 44 -6.46 8.09 -1.31
N GLY A 45 -5.99 9.01 -2.13
CA GLY A 45 -6.81 9.96 -2.86
C GLY A 45 -7.41 9.37 -4.13
N ALA A 46 -7.16 10.03 -5.26
CA ALA A 46 -7.79 9.68 -6.53
C ALA A 46 -7.38 8.29 -7.07
N HIS A 47 -6.10 7.94 -6.95
CA HIS A 47 -5.57 6.67 -7.47
C HIS A 47 -4.44 6.13 -6.59
N ALA A 48 -4.58 4.88 -6.13
CA ALA A 48 -3.53 4.15 -5.46
C ALA A 48 -3.34 2.80 -6.14
N GLU A 49 -2.12 2.52 -6.60
CA GLU A 49 -1.79 1.34 -7.37
C GLU A 49 -0.74 0.49 -6.67
N PHE A 50 -1.14 -0.70 -6.24
CA PHE A 50 -0.28 -1.73 -5.69
C PHE A 50 -0.15 -2.91 -6.67
N SER A 51 -0.38 -2.66 -7.96
CA SER A 51 -0.40 -3.72 -8.94
C SER A 51 0.95 -4.45 -9.00
N ARG A 52 0.93 -5.78 -8.96
CA ARG A 52 2.16 -6.63 -8.93
C ARG A 52 3.08 -6.38 -7.73
N THR A 53 2.59 -5.79 -6.65
CA THR A 53 3.37 -5.64 -5.42
C THR A 53 3.48 -6.96 -4.67
N VAL A 54 4.66 -7.21 -4.10
CA VAL A 54 4.92 -8.39 -3.25
C VAL A 54 5.15 -7.93 -1.81
N PHE A 55 4.44 -8.54 -0.86
CA PHE A 55 4.61 -8.31 0.57
C PHE A 55 4.98 -9.61 1.29
N ASP A 56 5.96 -9.59 2.20
CA ASP A 56 6.03 -10.65 3.22
C ASP A 56 4.77 -10.59 4.09
N SER A 57 4.53 -9.42 4.68
CA SER A 57 3.34 -9.13 5.47
C SER A 57 2.87 -7.70 5.23
N ALA A 58 1.56 -7.46 5.20
CA ALA A 58 1.01 -6.11 5.08
C ALA A 58 -0.31 -5.92 5.84
N SER A 59 -0.58 -4.68 6.25
CA SER A 59 -1.82 -4.28 6.93
C SER A 59 -2.44 -3.06 6.25
N PHE A 60 -3.69 -3.20 5.81
CA PHE A 60 -4.53 -2.11 5.28
C PHE A 60 -5.76 -1.88 6.17
N GLU A 61 -5.66 -2.24 7.45
CA GLU A 61 -6.73 -1.98 8.42
C GLU A 61 -7.04 -0.48 8.50
N HIS A 62 -8.33 -0.13 8.49
CA HIS A 62 -8.78 1.27 8.52
C HIS A 62 -8.24 2.14 7.37
N ALA A 63 -7.69 1.56 6.31
CA ALA A 63 -7.27 2.31 5.15
C ALA A 63 -8.51 2.89 4.43
N HIS A 64 -8.34 4.07 3.85
CA HIS A 64 -9.38 4.74 3.08
C HIS A 64 -8.92 4.97 1.66
N ALA A 65 -9.80 4.76 0.68
CA ALA A 65 -9.53 5.06 -0.72
C ALA A 65 -10.67 5.91 -1.29
N ALA A 66 -10.40 7.20 -1.51
CA ALA A 66 -11.40 8.11 -2.07
C ALA A 66 -11.71 7.82 -3.55
N GLY A 67 -10.74 7.22 -4.25
CA GLY A 67 -10.87 6.77 -5.63
C GLY A 67 -10.47 5.31 -5.78
N THR A 68 -9.74 4.99 -6.86
CA THR A 68 -9.38 3.61 -7.15
C THR A 68 -8.22 3.15 -6.26
N LEU A 69 -8.41 2.01 -5.60
CA LEU A 69 -7.34 1.23 -4.98
C LEU A 69 -7.15 -0.05 -5.80
N ASP A 70 -6.10 -0.10 -6.61
CA ASP A 70 -5.77 -1.27 -7.41
C ASP A 70 -4.82 -2.20 -6.65
N LEU A 71 -5.34 -3.38 -6.30
CA LEU A 71 -4.61 -4.48 -5.64
C LEU A 71 -4.37 -5.67 -6.60
N GLY A 72 -4.47 -5.42 -7.91
CA GLY A 72 -4.34 -6.43 -8.94
C GLY A 72 -2.98 -7.12 -8.91
N HIS A 73 -2.98 -8.45 -8.88
CA HIS A 73 -1.75 -9.26 -8.79
C HIS A 73 -0.87 -8.95 -7.57
N VAL A 74 -1.43 -8.41 -6.48
CA VAL A 74 -0.73 -8.38 -5.20
C VAL A 74 -0.49 -9.82 -4.73
N VAL A 75 0.75 -10.09 -4.31
CA VAL A 75 1.13 -11.36 -3.68
C VAL A 75 1.53 -11.05 -2.24
N CYS A 76 1.05 -11.87 -1.30
CA CYS A 76 1.47 -11.79 0.08
C CYS A 76 1.91 -13.17 0.57
N ASP A 77 3.14 -13.27 1.07
CA ASP A 77 3.76 -14.55 1.40
C ASP A 77 3.34 -15.06 2.79
N ARG A 78 3.09 -14.17 3.76
CA ARG A 78 2.73 -14.56 5.13
C ARG A 78 1.39 -14.05 5.61
N SER A 79 1.15 -12.74 5.61
CA SER A 79 -0.09 -12.20 6.17
C SER A 79 -0.50 -10.89 5.50
N LEU A 80 -1.70 -10.88 4.95
CA LEU A 80 -2.35 -9.69 4.44
C LEU A 80 -3.59 -9.41 5.29
N LYS A 81 -3.56 -8.32 6.04
CA LYS A 81 -4.72 -7.86 6.80
C LYS A 81 -5.44 -6.78 6.01
N MET A 82 -6.73 -6.99 5.79
CA MET A 82 -7.62 -6.05 5.13
C MET A 82 -8.85 -5.90 5.99
N GLY A 83 -8.99 -4.71 6.58
CA GLY A 83 -10.22 -4.30 7.23
C GLY A 83 -11.26 -3.85 6.19
N ALA A 84 -12.36 -3.25 6.66
CA ALA A 84 -13.17 -2.45 5.78
C ALA A 84 -12.31 -1.32 5.22
N ILE A 85 -12.07 -1.35 3.91
CA ILE A 85 -11.49 -0.22 3.19
C ILE A 85 -12.66 0.69 2.85
N GLU A 86 -12.65 1.90 3.42
CA GLU A 86 -13.73 2.88 3.28
C GLU A 86 -13.48 3.89 2.16
#